data_AF-A0A920M182-F1
#
_entry.id   AF-A0A920M182-F1
#
_cell.length_a   1.000
_cell.length_b   1.000
_cell.length_c   1.000
_cell.angle_alpha   90.00
_cell.angle_beta   90.00
_cell.angle_gamma   90.00
#
_symmetry.space_group_name_H-M   'P 1'
#
loop_
_entity.id
_entity.type
_entity.pdbx_description
1 polymer ?
#
loop_
_entity_poly.entity_id
_entity_poly.type
_entity_poly.pdbx_seq_one_letter_code
_entity_poly.pdbx_strand_id
1 'polypeptide(L)'
;MNNFLLDTNRYVNKALKYSELSDDLAKKIITCNSTYTVRFGVRLRGQIYTFEGWRSVHSEHMEPTKGGIRFDMDTHAEEVEALAALMSYKCAIINVPYGGSKGGLKIDPTQWEGRELEKITRRFAQELIKRDLISPSMNVPAPDIGTSSKEMAWIADEYRKIHPADINGSACVTGKPPSKNGLVGREEATGRGVQYIIREFFRNPDLLKLVKLDNDLSTKSFILQGLGNVGYHLSKFLTEDDGVKLIGISEFNGGIYNEDGINVEHAKNILLNIIHLKTIPKQLL
;
A
#
# COMPACT_ATOMS: atom_id res chain seq x y z
N MET A 1 0.61 4.57 25.41
CA MET A 1 0.00 4.54 24.07
C MET A 1 1.06 4.06 23.10
N ASN A 2 0.90 2.89 22.50
CA ASN A 2 1.82 2.43 21.47
C ASN A 2 1.56 3.23 20.20
N ASN A 3 2.55 4.00 19.78
CA ASN A 3 2.58 4.67 18.50
C ASN A 3 3.16 3.69 17.46
N PHE A 4 2.58 3.62 16.26
CA PHE A 4 3.00 2.71 15.21
C PHE A 4 4.49 2.83 14.84
N LEU A 5 5.06 4.03 14.92
CA LEU A 5 6.49 4.25 14.74
C LEU A 5 7.33 3.56 15.82
N LEU A 6 6.89 3.60 17.08
CA LEU A 6 7.56 2.92 18.19
C LEU A 6 7.52 1.39 18.00
N ASP A 7 6.37 0.85 17.58
CA ASP A 7 6.26 -0.58 17.28
C ASP A 7 7.17 -1.00 16.12
N THR A 8 7.26 -0.18 15.07
CA THR A 8 8.18 -0.39 13.94
C THR A 8 9.63 -0.40 14.41
N ASN A 9 10.03 0.61 15.18
CA ASN A 9 11.37 0.73 15.75
C ASN A 9 11.69 -0.43 16.69
N ARG A 10 10.71 -0.94 17.45
CA ARG A 10 10.91 -2.11 18.33
C ARG A 10 11.34 -3.35 17.54
N TYR A 11 10.72 -3.62 16.39
CA TYR A 11 11.09 -4.78 15.57
C TYR A 11 12.50 -4.64 14.99
N VAL A 12 12.86 -3.45 14.50
CA VAL A 12 14.19 -3.18 13.94
C VAL A 12 15.25 -3.26 15.02
N ASN A 13 15.02 -2.66 16.19
CA ASN A 13 15.92 -2.77 17.35
C ASN A 13 16.14 -4.23 17.78
N LYS A 14 15.11 -5.08 17.69
CA LYS A 14 15.27 -6.51 17.97
C LYS A 14 16.18 -7.20 16.94
N ALA A 15 16.06 -6.86 15.66
CA ALA A 15 16.89 -7.41 14.59
C ALA A 15 18.34 -6.93 14.69
N LEU A 16 18.57 -5.66 15.03
CA LEU A 16 19.91 -5.06 15.13
C LEU A 16 20.79 -5.70 16.19
N LYS A 17 20.21 -6.35 17.22
CA LYS A 17 20.97 -7.15 18.20
C LYS A 17 21.73 -8.33 17.59
N TYR A 18 21.37 -8.75 16.39
CA TYR A 18 22.02 -9.81 15.63
C TYR A 18 22.95 -9.26 14.53
N SER A 19 23.30 -7.98 14.61
CA SER A 19 24.15 -7.29 13.63
C SER A 19 25.40 -6.73 14.31
N GLU A 20 26.47 -6.58 13.54
CA GLU A 20 27.74 -5.98 13.99
C GLU A 20 27.77 -4.45 13.83
N LEU A 21 26.63 -3.82 13.55
CA LEU A 21 26.52 -2.37 13.38
C LEU A 21 26.78 -1.65 14.71
N SER A 22 27.47 -0.52 14.64
CA SER A 22 27.60 0.37 15.79
C SER A 22 26.25 0.97 16.18
N ASP A 23 26.09 1.31 17.46
CA ASP A 23 24.87 1.94 17.97
C ASP A 23 24.52 3.26 17.23
N ASP A 24 25.54 4.03 16.86
CA ASP A 24 25.36 5.28 16.10
C ASP A 24 24.82 5.03 14.68
N LEU A 25 25.34 4.02 14.00
CA LEU A 25 24.87 3.65 12.66
C LEU A 25 23.47 3.04 12.72
N ALA A 26 23.21 2.17 13.69
CA ALA A 26 21.88 1.62 13.97
C ALA A 26 20.86 2.75 14.20
N LYS A 27 21.19 3.72 15.05
CA LYS A 27 20.34 4.89 15.31
C LYS A 27 20.11 5.72 14.03
N LYS A 28 21.13 5.89 13.19
CA LYS A 28 21.00 6.60 11.91
C LYS A 28 20.08 5.85 10.92
N ILE A 29 20.13 4.52 10.88
CA ILE A 29 19.29 3.69 10.01
C ILE A 29 17.83 3.68 10.47
N ILE A 30 17.56 3.72 11.77
CA ILE A 30 16.19 3.79 12.32
C ILE A 30 15.57 5.16 12.11
N THR A 31 16.38 6.22 12.18
CA THR A 31 15.88 7.60 12.12
C THR A 31 15.55 7.99 10.69
N CYS A 32 14.28 8.33 10.47
CA CYS A 32 13.80 8.90 9.21
C CYS A 32 14.58 10.17 8.84
N ASN A 33 15.04 10.28 7.59
CA ASN A 33 15.85 11.42 7.14
C ASN A 33 15.05 12.72 7.11
N SER A 34 13.81 12.68 6.61
CA SER A 34 12.99 13.89 6.48
C SER A 34 11.50 13.58 6.40
N THR A 35 10.69 14.47 6.98
CA THR A 35 9.22 14.45 6.86
C THR A 35 8.72 15.83 6.50
N TYR A 36 8.12 15.93 5.32
CA TYR A 36 7.58 17.18 4.79
C TYR A 36 6.08 17.22 5.04
N THR A 37 5.61 18.29 5.67
CA THR A 37 4.18 18.60 5.77
C THR A 37 3.81 19.63 4.71
N VAL A 38 2.72 19.39 3.98
CA VAL A 38 2.16 20.34 3.03
C VAL A 38 0.73 20.67 3.42
N ARG A 39 0.40 21.96 3.36
CA ARG A 39 -0.97 22.46 3.55
C ARG A 39 -1.32 23.34 2.37
N PHE A 40 -2.43 23.05 1.71
CA PHE A 40 -2.79 23.71 0.47
C PHE A 40 -4.30 23.91 0.35
N GLY A 41 -4.69 25.03 -0.26
CA GLY A 41 -6.09 25.36 -0.53
C GLY A 41 -6.50 24.93 -1.92
N VAL A 42 -7.71 24.38 -2.05
CA VAL A 42 -8.36 24.07 -3.33
C VAL A 42 -9.75 24.69 -3.34
N ARG A 43 -10.08 25.46 -4.38
CA ARG A 43 -11.44 26.00 -4.55
C ARG A 43 -12.33 24.92 -5.17
N LEU A 44 -13.33 24.46 -4.40
CA LEU A 44 -14.31 23.44 -4.78
C LEU A 44 -15.69 23.94 -4.34
N ARG A 45 -16.74 23.61 -5.11
CA ARG A 45 -18.14 23.95 -4.75
C ARG A 45 -18.34 25.42 -4.31
N GLY A 46 -17.61 26.36 -4.93
CA GLY A 46 -17.69 27.80 -4.62
C GLY A 46 -16.89 28.27 -3.40
N GLN A 47 -16.29 27.38 -2.60
CA GLN A 47 -15.52 27.73 -1.39
C GLN A 47 -14.09 27.18 -1.44
N ILE A 48 -13.20 27.65 -0.56
CA ILE A 48 -11.83 27.13 -0.43
C ILE A 48 -11.81 26.08 0.67
N TYR A 49 -11.33 24.89 0.34
CA TYR A 49 -11.03 23.82 1.30
C TYR A 49 -9.52 23.71 1.48
N THR A 50 -9.06 23.61 2.72
CA THR A 50 -7.65 23.40 3.04
C THR A 50 -7.42 21.94 3.37
N PHE A 51 -6.43 21.35 2.70
CA PHE A 51 -6.01 19.97 2.91
C PHE A 51 -4.62 19.94 3.55
N GLU A 52 -4.36 18.90 4.32
CA GLU A 52 -3.08 18.63 4.96
C GLU A 52 -2.58 17.26 4.50
N GLY A 53 -1.31 17.19 4.15
CA GLY A 53 -0.67 15.94 3.77
C GLY A 53 0.81 15.93 4.11
N TRP A 54 1.41 14.76 3.96
CA TRP A 54 2.80 14.48 4.30
C TRP A 54 3.49 13.68 3.20
N ARG A 55 4.80 13.87 3.08
CA ARG A 55 5.69 12.91 2.42
C ARG A 55 6.92 12.75 3.31
N SER A 56 7.20 11.52 3.71
CA SER A 56 8.35 11.16 4.51
C SER A 56 9.34 10.35 3.67
N VAL A 57 10.61 10.64 3.85
CA VAL A 57 11.75 9.94 3.24
C VAL A 57 12.56 9.35 4.38
N HIS A 58 12.51 8.04 4.51
CA HIS A 58 13.20 7.35 5.59
C HIS A 58 14.70 7.26 5.32
N SER A 59 15.09 6.85 4.12
CA SER A 59 16.49 6.67 3.77
C SER A 59 16.70 6.90 2.28
N GLU A 60 17.76 7.64 1.93
CA GLU A 60 18.25 7.87 0.56
C GLU A 60 19.54 7.08 0.28
N HIS A 61 19.85 6.03 1.05
CA HIS A 61 21.03 5.19 0.81
C HIS A 61 21.02 4.56 -0.60
N MET A 62 19.84 4.44 -1.21
CA MET A 62 19.60 4.08 -2.60
C MET A 62 18.53 5.02 -3.15
N GLU A 63 18.76 5.61 -4.32
CA GLU A 63 17.82 6.48 -5.00
C GLU A 63 17.33 5.87 -6.33
N PRO A 64 16.07 6.11 -6.73
CA PRO A 64 15.07 6.93 -6.05
C PRO A 64 14.49 6.26 -4.78
N THR A 65 13.92 7.07 -3.90
CA THR A 65 13.12 6.56 -2.78
C THR A 65 11.73 6.14 -3.24
N LYS A 66 11.15 5.11 -2.61
CA LYS A 66 9.90 4.48 -3.06
C LYS A 66 8.89 4.32 -1.92
N GLY A 67 7.65 4.68 -2.23
CA GLY A 67 6.48 4.16 -1.52
C GLY A 67 5.20 4.93 -1.75
N GLY A 68 4.10 4.34 -1.28
CA GLY A 68 2.74 4.73 -1.68
C GLY A 68 2.29 6.09 -1.17
N ILE A 69 1.17 6.59 -1.72
CA ILE A 69 0.41 7.74 -1.21
C ILE A 69 -0.94 7.22 -0.70
N ARG A 70 -1.20 7.41 0.60
CA ARG A 70 -2.44 7.03 1.27
C ARG A 70 -3.41 8.22 1.35
N PHE A 71 -4.68 8.00 1.05
CA PHE A 71 -5.77 8.95 1.30
C PHE A 71 -6.64 8.39 2.42
N ASP A 72 -6.50 8.93 3.63
CA ASP A 72 -7.22 8.45 4.81
C ASP A 72 -7.33 9.56 5.88
N MET A 73 -8.42 9.59 6.64
CA MET A 73 -8.66 10.62 7.67
C MET A 73 -7.80 10.43 8.92
N ASP A 74 -7.34 9.22 9.21
CA ASP A 74 -6.50 8.88 10.36
C ASP A 74 -5.00 9.05 10.05
N THR A 75 -4.67 9.40 8.80
CA THR A 75 -3.29 9.66 8.40
C THR A 75 -2.70 10.87 9.12
N HIS A 76 -1.48 10.68 9.63
CA HIS A 76 -0.70 11.67 10.37
C HIS A 76 0.81 11.42 10.18
N ALA A 77 1.66 12.39 10.54
CA ALA A 77 3.10 12.35 10.26
C ALA A 77 3.82 11.10 10.78
N GLU A 78 3.53 10.69 12.02
CA GLU A 78 4.21 9.56 12.68
C GLU A 78 3.90 8.21 12.01
N GLU A 79 2.66 7.99 11.57
CA GLU A 79 2.31 6.82 10.76
C GLU A 79 3.04 6.84 9.42
N VAL A 80 3.12 8.00 8.76
CA VAL A 80 3.80 8.13 7.46
C VAL A 80 5.29 7.83 7.60
N GLU A 81 5.93 8.25 8.69
CA GLU A 81 7.33 7.89 9.02
C GLU A 81 7.50 6.38 9.24
N ALA A 82 6.61 5.77 10.04
CA ALA A 82 6.65 4.33 10.29
C ALA A 82 6.55 3.52 8.99
N LEU A 83 5.63 3.92 8.11
CA LEU A 83 5.43 3.28 6.80
C LEU A 83 6.61 3.54 5.85
N ALA A 84 7.25 4.72 5.90
CA ALA A 84 8.46 5.01 5.10
C ALA A 84 9.64 4.13 5.55
N ALA A 85 9.79 3.90 6.86
CA ALA A 85 10.78 2.98 7.41
C ALA A 85 10.54 1.55 6.91
N LEU A 86 9.30 1.05 7.03
CA LEU A 86 8.90 -0.25 6.49
C LEU A 86 9.17 -0.39 5.00
N MET A 87 9.06 0.69 4.21
CA MET A 87 9.42 0.65 2.79
C MET A 87 10.93 0.46 2.56
N SER A 88 11.79 1.08 3.36
CA SER A 88 13.25 0.88 3.25
C SER A 88 13.61 -0.58 3.53
N TYR A 89 13.11 -1.12 4.64
CA TYR A 89 13.40 -2.50 5.03
C TYR A 89 12.81 -3.50 4.05
N LYS A 90 11.59 -3.26 3.57
CA LYS A 90 10.96 -4.10 2.55
C LYS A 90 11.80 -4.14 1.28
N CYS A 91 12.23 -2.98 0.76
CA CYS A 91 13.07 -2.93 -0.44
C CYS A 91 14.39 -3.66 -0.25
N ALA A 92 15.04 -3.51 0.91
CA ALA A 92 16.26 -4.24 1.25
C ALA A 92 16.05 -5.76 1.29
N ILE A 93 14.97 -6.25 1.92
CA ILE A 93 14.68 -7.70 2.05
C ILE A 93 14.56 -8.39 0.68
N ILE A 94 13.98 -7.71 -0.31
CA ILE A 94 13.77 -8.28 -1.66
C ILE A 94 14.77 -7.76 -2.70
N ASN A 95 15.86 -7.13 -2.27
CA ASN A 95 16.92 -6.58 -3.14
C ASN A 95 16.40 -5.63 -4.24
N VAL A 96 15.40 -4.82 -3.92
CA VAL A 96 14.92 -3.77 -4.81
C VAL A 96 15.71 -2.49 -4.50
N PRO A 97 16.37 -1.86 -5.49
CA PRO A 97 17.35 -0.78 -5.27
C PRO A 97 16.67 0.58 -5.01
N TYR A 98 15.86 0.65 -3.96
CA TYR A 98 15.18 1.88 -3.53
C TYR A 98 15.34 2.10 -2.03
N GLY A 99 15.56 3.36 -1.65
CA GLY A 99 15.28 3.85 -0.32
C GLY A 99 13.77 3.88 -0.04
N GLY A 100 13.38 3.96 1.23
CA GLY A 100 11.96 4.00 1.60
C GLY A 100 11.41 5.41 1.71
N SER A 101 10.23 5.61 1.15
CA SER A 101 9.42 6.82 1.35
C SER A 101 7.95 6.46 1.52
N LYS A 102 7.15 7.39 2.03
CA LYS A 102 5.70 7.23 2.13
C LYS A 102 5.02 8.59 2.08
N GLY A 103 3.86 8.67 1.46
CA GLY A 103 3.03 9.85 1.47
C GLY A 103 1.65 9.56 2.06
N GLY A 104 1.03 10.62 2.53
CA GLY A 104 -0.30 10.58 3.13
C GLY A 104 -1.03 11.90 2.89
N LEU A 105 -2.31 11.85 2.55
CA LEU A 105 -3.19 13.01 2.48
C LEU A 105 -4.35 12.77 3.43
N LYS A 106 -4.58 13.69 4.36
CA LYS A 106 -5.67 13.59 5.33
C LYS A 106 -6.99 13.94 4.67
N ILE A 107 -7.66 12.93 4.13
CA ILE A 107 -8.89 13.08 3.35
C ILE A 107 -9.69 11.78 3.37
N ASP A 108 -11.02 11.89 3.44
CA ASP A 108 -11.93 10.80 3.05
C ASP A 108 -12.24 10.93 1.55
N PRO A 109 -11.72 10.04 0.69
CA PRO A 109 -11.95 10.14 -0.76
C PRO A 109 -13.41 9.94 -1.16
N THR A 110 -14.25 9.36 -0.29
CA THR A 110 -15.68 9.10 -0.58
C THR A 110 -16.55 10.35 -0.52
N GLN A 111 -16.06 11.44 0.10
CA GLN A 111 -16.79 12.72 0.22
C GLN A 111 -16.68 13.61 -1.03
N TRP A 112 -15.91 13.20 -2.03
CA TRP A 112 -15.53 14.01 -3.18
C TRP A 112 -15.93 13.36 -4.49
N GLU A 113 -16.46 14.16 -5.41
CA GLU A 113 -16.70 13.68 -6.77
C GLU A 113 -15.37 13.43 -7.48
N GLY A 114 -15.36 12.56 -8.49
CA GLY A 114 -14.13 12.20 -9.22
C GLY A 114 -13.36 13.41 -9.77
N ARG A 115 -14.07 14.45 -10.24
CA ARG A 115 -13.46 15.70 -10.74
C ARG A 115 -12.86 16.56 -9.63
N GLU A 116 -13.43 16.49 -8.43
CA GLU A 116 -12.94 17.22 -7.26
C GLU A 116 -11.71 16.53 -6.69
N LEU A 117 -11.77 15.21 -6.55
CA LEU A 117 -10.65 14.39 -6.13
C LEU A 117 -9.46 14.53 -7.09
N GLU A 118 -9.72 14.65 -8.39
CA GLU A 118 -8.68 14.97 -9.38
C GLU A 118 -8.00 16.31 -9.08
N LYS A 119 -8.78 17.39 -8.87
CA LYS A 119 -8.22 18.72 -8.54
C LYS A 119 -7.40 18.68 -7.25
N ILE A 120 -7.88 17.99 -6.23
CA ILE A 120 -7.18 17.83 -4.94
C ILE A 120 -5.87 17.07 -5.16
N THR A 121 -5.91 15.92 -5.84
CA THR A 121 -4.74 15.08 -6.10
C THR A 121 -3.69 15.82 -6.92
N ARG A 122 -4.12 16.54 -7.96
CA ARG A 122 -3.22 17.34 -8.79
C ARG A 122 -2.56 18.45 -7.99
N ARG A 123 -3.33 19.16 -7.14
CA ARG A 123 -2.74 20.21 -6.29
C ARG A 123 -1.78 19.64 -5.26
N PHE A 124 -2.10 18.50 -4.65
CA PHE A 124 -1.18 17.80 -3.75
C PHE A 124 0.12 17.40 -4.48
N ALA A 125 0.00 16.83 -5.68
CA ALA A 125 1.14 16.49 -6.52
C ALA A 125 2.01 17.72 -6.80
N GLN A 126 1.42 18.86 -7.17
CA GLN A 126 2.15 20.11 -7.41
C GLN A 126 2.98 20.56 -6.20
N GLU A 127 2.45 20.42 -4.98
CA GLU A 127 3.20 20.76 -3.76
C GLU A 127 4.40 19.83 -3.54
N LEU A 128 4.27 18.54 -3.86
CA LEU A 128 5.35 17.58 -3.72
C LEU A 128 6.39 17.71 -4.85
N ILE A 129 5.94 17.88 -6.10
CA ILE A 129 6.81 18.01 -7.29
C ILE A 129 7.75 19.20 -7.15
N LYS A 130 7.25 20.36 -6.67
CA LYS A 130 8.08 21.57 -6.45
C LYS A 130 9.21 21.41 -5.43
N ARG A 131 9.22 20.30 -4.68
CA ARG A 131 10.19 19.98 -3.63
C ARG A 131 10.95 18.69 -3.95
N ASP A 132 10.88 18.21 -5.20
CA ASP A 132 11.49 16.97 -5.67
C ASP A 132 11.02 15.70 -4.93
N LEU A 133 9.87 15.78 -4.25
CA LEU A 133 9.23 14.67 -3.54
C LEU A 133 8.38 13.77 -4.44
N ILE A 134 8.28 14.15 -5.72
CA ILE A 134 7.82 13.33 -6.84
C ILE A 134 8.77 13.61 -8.00
N SER A 135 9.63 12.65 -8.32
CA SER A 135 10.66 12.73 -9.35
C SER A 135 11.08 11.32 -9.76
N PRO A 136 11.34 11.06 -11.04
CA PRO A 136 11.78 9.74 -11.50
C PRO A 136 13.14 9.32 -10.92
N SER A 137 13.98 10.28 -10.51
CA SER A 137 15.33 10.02 -9.98
C SER A 137 15.42 10.13 -8.46
N MET A 138 14.56 10.92 -7.80
CA MET A 138 14.66 11.17 -6.36
C MET A 138 13.60 10.43 -5.54
N ASN A 139 12.33 10.46 -5.96
CA ASN A 139 11.22 9.98 -5.14
C ASN A 139 10.04 9.56 -6.01
N VAL A 140 9.75 8.27 -6.05
CA VAL A 140 8.75 7.68 -6.94
C VAL A 140 7.57 7.14 -6.12
N PRO A 141 6.40 7.81 -6.13
CA PRO A 141 5.23 7.32 -5.42
C PRO A 141 4.59 6.07 -6.05
N ALA A 142 3.58 5.52 -5.37
CA ALA A 142 2.75 4.41 -5.82
C ALA A 142 1.34 4.52 -5.18
N PRO A 143 0.38 3.67 -5.59
CA PRO A 143 -0.88 3.54 -4.88
C PRO A 143 -0.71 3.02 -3.45
N ASP A 144 -1.64 3.37 -2.59
CA ASP A 144 -1.86 2.83 -1.25
C ASP A 144 -3.37 2.88 -0.91
N ILE A 145 -3.74 2.72 0.36
CA ILE A 145 -5.14 2.85 0.80
C ILE A 145 -5.73 4.19 0.33
N GLY A 146 -6.93 4.15 -0.24
CA GLY A 146 -7.64 5.34 -0.75
C GLY A 146 -7.11 5.88 -2.08
N THR A 147 -6.10 5.25 -2.70
CA THR A 147 -5.60 5.63 -4.03
C THR A 147 -5.47 4.42 -4.96
N SER A 148 -5.45 4.69 -6.26
CA SER A 148 -5.48 3.68 -7.32
C SER A 148 -4.64 4.12 -8.52
N SER A 149 -4.71 3.35 -9.61
CA SER A 149 -4.08 3.72 -10.88
C SER A 149 -4.57 5.06 -11.44
N LYS A 150 -5.81 5.44 -11.11
CA LYS A 150 -6.40 6.73 -11.49
C LYS A 150 -5.64 7.91 -10.91
N GLU A 151 -5.41 7.91 -9.59
CA GLU A 151 -4.65 8.96 -8.91
C GLU A 151 -3.19 9.02 -9.43
N MET A 152 -2.58 7.85 -9.67
CA MET A 152 -1.22 7.80 -10.23
C MET A 152 -1.15 8.38 -11.65
N ALA A 153 -2.19 8.21 -12.46
CA ALA A 153 -2.27 8.81 -13.78
C ALA A 153 -2.34 10.34 -13.71
N TRP A 154 -3.13 10.89 -12.76
CA TRP A 154 -3.20 12.33 -12.53
C TRP A 154 -1.86 12.92 -12.06
N ILE A 155 -1.18 12.23 -11.13
CA ILE A 155 0.14 12.63 -10.63
C ILE A 155 1.15 12.65 -11.79
N ALA A 156 1.19 11.59 -12.61
CA ALA A 156 2.11 11.52 -13.74
C ALA A 156 1.87 12.63 -14.77
N ASP A 157 0.60 12.95 -15.03
CA ASP A 157 0.20 14.01 -15.95
C ASP A 157 0.60 15.40 -15.42
N GLU A 158 0.43 15.67 -14.12
CA GLU A 158 0.90 16.93 -13.51
C GLU A 158 2.42 17.05 -13.51
N TYR A 159 3.14 15.97 -13.20
CA TYR A 159 4.60 15.98 -13.29
C TYR A 159 5.06 16.32 -14.70
N ARG A 160 4.46 15.70 -15.72
CA ARG A 160 4.80 15.94 -17.13
C ARG A 160 4.52 17.38 -17.56
N LYS A 161 3.45 18.01 -17.06
CA LYS A 161 3.14 19.42 -17.34
C LYS A 161 4.20 20.37 -16.77
N ILE A 162 4.69 20.08 -15.56
CA ILE A 162 5.70 20.90 -14.88
C ILE A 162 7.09 20.66 -15.47
N HIS A 163 7.41 19.42 -15.85
CA HIS A 163 8.69 19.00 -16.40
C HIS A 163 8.53 18.40 -17.82
N PRO A 164 8.15 19.20 -18.82
CA PRO A 164 7.86 18.70 -20.17
C PRO A 164 9.09 18.10 -20.86
N ALA A 165 10.29 18.60 -20.55
CA ALA A 165 11.55 18.16 -21.14
C ALA A 165 12.20 16.95 -20.45
N ASP A 166 11.68 16.49 -19.31
CA ASP A 166 12.24 15.34 -18.60
C ASP A 166 11.91 14.05 -19.37
N ILE A 167 12.92 13.47 -20.02
CA ILE A 167 12.79 12.22 -20.79
C ILE A 167 12.22 11.08 -19.94
N ASN A 168 12.56 11.04 -18.64
CA ASN A 168 12.14 10.01 -17.70
C ASN A 168 10.85 10.38 -16.94
N GLY A 169 10.18 11.48 -17.28
CA GLY A 169 9.05 11.97 -16.49
C GLY A 169 7.86 11.02 -16.36
N SER A 170 7.75 9.96 -17.18
CA SER A 170 6.74 8.91 -17.02
C SER A 170 7.06 7.97 -15.86
N ALA A 171 8.32 7.91 -15.42
CA ALA A 171 8.78 7.09 -14.30
C ALA A 171 8.63 7.77 -12.93
N CYS A 172 8.15 9.03 -12.87
CA CYS A 172 7.97 9.77 -11.63
C CYS A 172 7.00 9.11 -10.63
N VAL A 173 6.14 8.20 -11.08
CA VAL A 173 5.19 7.45 -10.26
C VAL A 173 4.91 6.07 -10.85
N THR A 174 4.77 5.04 -10.01
CA THR A 174 4.38 3.68 -10.44
C THR A 174 2.93 3.36 -10.10
N GLY A 175 2.40 2.23 -10.60
CA GLY A 175 0.98 1.88 -10.42
C GLY A 175 0.02 2.62 -11.36
N LYS A 176 0.54 3.31 -12.38
CA LYS A 176 -0.23 3.88 -13.49
C LYS A 176 -1.01 2.80 -14.25
N PRO A 177 -2.10 3.13 -14.96
CA PRO A 177 -2.79 2.18 -15.82
C PRO A 177 -1.90 1.79 -17.02
N PRO A 178 -2.07 0.59 -17.61
CA PRO A 178 -1.26 0.14 -18.75
C PRO A 178 -1.24 1.12 -19.92
N SER A 179 -2.39 1.74 -20.22
CA SER A 179 -2.54 2.77 -21.27
C SER A 179 -1.75 4.07 -21.01
N LYS A 180 -1.13 4.21 -19.83
CA LYS A 180 -0.29 5.35 -19.43
C LYS A 180 1.10 4.91 -18.97
N ASN A 181 1.69 3.93 -19.64
CA ASN A 181 3.00 3.33 -19.29
C ASN A 181 3.00 2.66 -17.91
N GLY A 182 1.85 2.09 -17.53
CA GLY A 182 1.73 1.18 -16.40
C GLY A 182 2.25 -0.20 -16.75
N LEU A 183 2.82 -0.89 -15.77
CA LEU A 183 3.21 -2.29 -15.95
C LEU A 183 1.96 -3.18 -15.85
N VAL A 184 1.74 -4.03 -16.86
CA VAL A 184 0.72 -5.09 -16.81
C VAL A 184 1.06 -6.02 -15.67
N GLY A 185 0.08 -6.45 -14.89
CA GLY A 185 0.32 -7.29 -13.73
C GLY A 185 0.48 -6.52 -12.41
N ARG A 186 0.60 -5.19 -12.45
CA ARG A 186 0.91 -4.39 -11.26
C ARG A 186 -0.23 -4.36 -10.23
N GLU A 187 -1.48 -4.45 -10.67
CA GLU A 187 -2.65 -4.42 -9.80
C GLU A 187 -2.67 -5.67 -8.90
N GLU A 188 -2.47 -6.84 -9.50
CA GLU A 188 -2.47 -8.12 -8.82
C GLU A 188 -1.14 -8.49 -8.13
N ALA A 189 -0.03 -7.81 -8.48
CA ALA A 189 1.32 -8.18 -8.06
C ALA A 189 1.49 -8.39 -6.56
N THR A 190 0.85 -7.56 -5.72
CA THR A 190 0.99 -7.68 -4.26
C THR A 190 0.26 -8.92 -3.73
N GLY A 191 -0.95 -9.21 -4.19
CA GLY A 191 -1.68 -10.43 -3.82
C GLY A 191 -0.93 -11.69 -4.29
N ARG A 192 -0.40 -11.66 -5.52
CA ARG A 192 0.44 -12.74 -6.07
C ARG A 192 1.74 -12.95 -5.29
N GLY A 193 2.39 -11.87 -4.84
CA GLY A 193 3.58 -11.97 -4.00
C GLY A 193 3.30 -12.65 -2.66
N VAL A 194 2.15 -12.35 -2.03
CA VAL A 194 1.75 -13.02 -0.78
C VAL A 194 1.47 -14.50 -1.02
N GLN A 195 0.80 -14.87 -2.11
CA GLN A 195 0.61 -16.26 -2.52
C GLN A 195 1.96 -16.99 -2.64
N TYR A 196 2.97 -16.37 -3.26
CA TYR A 196 4.29 -16.99 -3.39
C TYR A 196 4.97 -17.22 -2.05
N ILE A 197 4.87 -16.26 -1.11
CA ILE A 197 5.40 -16.43 0.24
C ILE A 197 4.72 -17.62 0.95
N ILE A 198 3.39 -17.76 0.81
CA ILE A 198 2.65 -18.90 1.37
C ILE A 198 3.09 -20.22 0.74
N ARG A 199 3.25 -20.27 -0.59
CA ARG A 199 3.76 -21.46 -1.29
C ARG A 199 5.15 -21.85 -0.81
N GLU A 200 6.06 -20.90 -0.66
CA GLU A 200 7.41 -21.17 -0.15
C GLU A 200 7.41 -21.63 1.31
N PHE A 201 6.50 -21.11 2.15
CA PHE A 201 6.31 -21.61 3.51
C PHE A 201 5.91 -23.10 3.51
N PHE A 202 4.96 -23.49 2.65
CA PHE A 202 4.51 -24.89 2.52
C PHE A 202 5.52 -25.80 1.80
N ARG A 203 6.56 -25.23 1.18
CA ARG A 203 7.69 -25.98 0.62
C ARG A 203 8.81 -26.22 1.63
N ASN A 204 8.73 -25.64 2.84
CA ASN A 204 9.76 -25.75 3.87
C ASN A 204 9.33 -26.72 4.99
N PRO A 205 9.88 -27.95 5.04
CA PRO A 205 9.50 -28.95 6.04
C PRO A 205 9.79 -28.54 7.49
N ASP A 206 10.84 -27.76 7.72
CA ASP A 206 11.22 -27.32 9.07
C ASP A 206 10.21 -26.32 9.63
N LEU A 207 9.75 -25.38 8.80
CA LEU A 207 8.70 -24.44 9.16
C LEU A 207 7.37 -25.15 9.41
N LEU A 208 6.99 -26.07 8.52
CA LEU A 208 5.76 -26.87 8.67
C LEU A 208 5.75 -27.71 9.94
N LYS A 209 6.89 -28.32 10.29
CA LYS A 209 7.06 -29.06 11.54
C LYS A 209 6.91 -28.17 12.76
N LEU A 210 7.46 -26.95 12.73
CA LEU A 210 7.34 -25.96 13.82
C LEU A 210 5.87 -25.60 14.09
N VAL A 211 5.08 -25.42 13.03
CA VAL A 211 3.66 -25.04 13.14
C VAL A 211 2.68 -26.21 13.12
N LYS A 212 3.20 -27.45 13.06
CA LYS A 212 2.42 -28.71 13.04
C LYS A 212 1.39 -28.78 11.90
N LEU A 213 1.79 -28.34 10.71
CA LEU A 213 1.00 -28.47 9.49
C LEU A 213 1.61 -29.53 8.57
N ASP A 214 0.77 -30.24 7.81
CA ASP A 214 1.23 -31.02 6.67
C ASP A 214 1.55 -30.10 5.47
N ASN A 215 2.19 -30.66 4.44
CA ASN A 215 2.65 -29.93 3.27
C ASN A 215 1.59 -29.71 2.19
N ASP A 216 0.38 -30.26 2.34
CA ASP A 216 -0.68 -30.12 1.36
C ASP A 216 -1.43 -28.81 1.60
N LEU A 217 -1.03 -27.77 0.87
CA LEU A 217 -1.68 -26.45 0.91
C LEU A 217 -3.15 -26.52 0.49
N SER A 218 -3.54 -27.42 -0.41
CA SER A 218 -4.90 -27.47 -0.98
C SER A 218 -5.96 -27.91 0.03
N THR A 219 -5.55 -28.61 1.10
CA THR A 219 -6.46 -29.02 2.18
C THR A 219 -6.70 -27.91 3.22
N LYS A 220 -6.00 -26.78 3.09
CA LYS A 220 -6.06 -25.69 4.06
C LYS A 220 -7.22 -24.74 3.74
N SER A 221 -7.61 -24.00 4.77
CA SER A 221 -8.58 -22.91 4.67
C SER A 221 -8.03 -21.63 5.27
N PHE A 222 -8.58 -20.49 4.86
CA PHE A 222 -8.18 -19.19 5.38
C PHE A 222 -9.37 -18.24 5.52
N ILE A 223 -9.18 -17.23 6.37
CA ILE A 223 -10.08 -16.10 6.56
C ILE A 223 -9.32 -14.85 6.16
N LEU A 224 -9.96 -13.99 5.36
CA LEU A 224 -9.40 -12.73 4.89
C LEU A 224 -9.96 -11.56 5.68
N GLN A 225 -9.10 -10.62 6.08
CA GLN A 225 -9.52 -9.29 6.50
C GLN A 225 -9.19 -8.27 5.39
N GLY A 226 -10.23 -7.70 4.79
CA GLY A 226 -10.16 -6.72 3.71
C GLY A 226 -10.03 -7.35 2.32
N LEU A 227 -11.12 -7.34 1.55
CA LEU A 227 -11.22 -7.68 0.13
C LEU A 227 -10.93 -6.48 -0.79
N GLY A 228 -10.04 -5.59 -0.35
CA GLY A 228 -9.42 -4.59 -1.22
C GLY A 228 -8.49 -5.24 -2.26
N ASN A 229 -7.73 -4.42 -2.99
CA ASN A 229 -6.86 -4.88 -4.08
C ASN A 229 -5.97 -6.09 -3.71
N VAL A 230 -5.28 -6.01 -2.58
CA VAL A 230 -4.39 -7.10 -2.13
C VAL A 230 -5.17 -8.36 -1.77
N GLY A 231 -6.22 -8.23 -0.96
CA GLY A 231 -6.99 -9.35 -0.44
C GLY A 231 -7.80 -10.07 -1.52
N TYR A 232 -8.38 -9.33 -2.47
CA TYR A 232 -9.07 -9.90 -3.63
C TYR A 232 -8.12 -10.77 -4.45
N HIS A 233 -6.98 -10.22 -4.88
CA HIS A 233 -6.04 -10.96 -5.73
C HIS A 233 -5.39 -12.13 -5.00
N LEU A 234 -5.02 -11.96 -3.72
CA LEU A 234 -4.54 -13.06 -2.90
C LEU A 234 -5.57 -14.19 -2.82
N SER A 235 -6.81 -13.84 -2.49
CA SER A 235 -7.86 -14.85 -2.30
C SER A 235 -8.13 -15.58 -3.60
N LYS A 236 -8.25 -14.85 -4.70
CA LYS A 236 -8.46 -15.41 -6.03
C LYS A 236 -7.38 -16.43 -6.38
N PHE A 237 -6.10 -16.05 -6.25
CA PHE A 237 -5.01 -16.95 -6.62
C PHE A 237 -4.87 -18.15 -5.68
N LEU A 238 -5.09 -17.99 -4.37
CA LEU A 238 -5.08 -19.11 -3.44
C LEU A 238 -6.24 -20.09 -3.73
N THR A 239 -7.44 -19.59 -4.04
CA THR A 239 -8.58 -20.45 -4.34
C THR A 239 -8.46 -21.13 -5.71
N GLU A 240 -8.03 -20.40 -6.73
CA GLU A 240 -8.01 -20.88 -8.13
C GLU A 240 -6.75 -21.69 -8.45
N ASP A 241 -5.56 -21.21 -8.05
CA ASP A 241 -4.30 -21.84 -8.42
C ASP A 241 -3.83 -22.90 -7.41
N ASP A 242 -4.23 -22.77 -6.13
CA ASP A 242 -3.73 -23.61 -5.02
C ASP A 242 -4.81 -24.48 -4.36
N GLY A 243 -6.09 -24.28 -4.70
CA GLY A 243 -7.21 -25.02 -4.13
C GLY A 243 -7.51 -24.70 -2.66
N VAL A 244 -6.91 -23.65 -2.09
CA VAL A 244 -7.12 -23.28 -0.68
C VAL A 244 -8.52 -22.70 -0.50
N LYS A 245 -9.24 -23.17 0.52
CA LYS A 245 -10.62 -22.75 0.75
C LYS A 245 -10.70 -21.41 1.50
N LEU A 246 -11.28 -20.38 0.89
CA LEU A 246 -11.68 -19.17 1.60
C LEU A 246 -12.97 -19.43 2.38
N ILE A 247 -12.94 -19.31 3.70
CA ILE A 247 -14.11 -19.61 4.56
C ILE A 247 -14.66 -18.40 5.31
N GLY A 248 -13.99 -17.25 5.24
CA GLY A 248 -14.50 -16.02 5.83
C GLY A 248 -13.86 -14.76 5.28
N ILE A 249 -14.63 -13.69 5.21
CA ILE A 249 -14.16 -12.34 4.84
C ILE A 249 -14.65 -11.36 5.89
N SER A 250 -13.76 -10.51 6.41
CA SER A 250 -14.09 -9.39 7.30
C SER A 250 -13.72 -8.05 6.66
N GLU A 251 -14.61 -7.07 6.77
CA GLU A 251 -14.42 -5.68 6.36
C GLU A 251 -14.72 -4.73 7.53
N PHE A 252 -14.53 -3.42 7.31
CA PHE A 252 -14.81 -2.39 8.32
C PHE A 252 -16.28 -2.38 8.80
N ASN A 253 -17.22 -2.86 7.98
CA ASN A 253 -18.66 -2.84 8.25
C ASN A 253 -19.27 -4.21 8.62
N GLY A 254 -18.45 -5.25 8.83
CA GLY A 254 -18.89 -6.59 9.27
C GLY A 254 -18.08 -7.72 8.63
N GLY A 255 -18.65 -8.93 8.61
CA GLY A 255 -17.99 -10.08 7.98
C GLY A 255 -18.94 -11.21 7.65
N ILE A 256 -18.48 -12.09 6.76
CA ILE A 256 -19.18 -13.28 6.29
C ILE A 256 -18.34 -14.52 6.59
N TYR A 257 -19.02 -15.64 6.83
CA TYR A 257 -18.40 -16.93 7.12
C TYR A 257 -19.21 -18.05 6.48
N ASN A 258 -18.52 -18.93 5.76
CA ASN A 258 -19.08 -20.14 5.19
C ASN A 258 -18.01 -21.26 5.23
N GLU A 259 -18.24 -22.28 6.05
CA GLU A 259 -17.33 -23.43 6.19
C GLU A 259 -17.18 -24.25 4.90
N ASP A 260 -18.20 -24.22 4.04
CA ASP A 260 -18.20 -24.92 2.76
C ASP A 260 -17.30 -24.21 1.73
N GLY A 261 -17.12 -22.91 1.88
CA GLY A 261 -16.29 -22.05 1.04
C GLY A 261 -17.03 -20.80 0.58
N ILE A 262 -16.28 -19.78 0.17
CA ILE A 262 -16.79 -18.51 -0.35
C ILE A 262 -16.20 -18.28 -1.74
N ASN A 263 -17.06 -18.08 -2.75
CA ASN A 263 -16.59 -17.70 -4.08
C ASN A 263 -16.09 -16.24 -4.08
N VAL A 264 -14.82 -16.03 -4.41
CA VAL A 264 -14.16 -14.72 -4.34
C VAL A 264 -14.82 -13.68 -5.24
N GLU A 265 -15.19 -14.06 -6.46
CA GLU A 265 -15.78 -13.14 -7.44
C GLU A 265 -17.22 -12.75 -7.05
N HIS A 266 -17.99 -13.73 -6.55
CA HIS A 266 -19.32 -13.49 -6.03
C HIS A 266 -19.28 -12.56 -4.82
N ALA A 267 -18.38 -12.84 -3.86
CA ALA A 267 -18.20 -12.02 -2.68
C ALA A 267 -17.83 -10.57 -3.05
N LYS A 268 -16.90 -10.36 -3.98
CA LYS A 268 -16.53 -9.02 -4.46
C LYS A 268 -17.74 -8.25 -5.01
N ASN A 269 -18.55 -8.90 -5.86
CA ASN A 269 -19.74 -8.26 -6.44
C ASN A 269 -20.79 -7.90 -5.39
N ILE A 270 -20.98 -8.73 -4.38
CA ILE A 270 -21.93 -8.44 -3.29
C ILE A 270 -21.38 -7.30 -2.41
N LEU A 271 -20.11 -7.35 -2.02
CA LEU A 271 -19.48 -6.35 -1.16
C LEU A 271 -19.48 -4.94 -1.76
N LEU A 272 -19.36 -4.82 -3.08
CA LEU A 272 -19.48 -3.53 -3.78
C LEU A 272 -20.86 -2.88 -3.66
N ASN A 273 -21.90 -3.67 -3.36
CA ASN A 273 -23.30 -3.24 -3.38
C ASN A 273 -23.94 -3.17 -1.99
N ILE A 274 -23.24 -3.57 -0.92
CA ILE A 274 -23.82 -3.68 0.42
C ILE A 274 -23.16 -2.69 1.40
N ILE A 275 -24.00 -1.84 2.01
CA ILE A 275 -23.61 -0.84 3.01
C ILE A 275 -23.25 -1.48 4.36
N HIS A 276 -23.88 -2.63 4.72
CA HIS A 276 -23.60 -3.36 5.96
C HIS A 276 -23.58 -4.88 5.78
N LEU A 277 -22.48 -5.52 6.19
CA LEU A 277 -22.24 -6.95 5.99
C LEU A 277 -23.01 -7.91 6.90
N LYS A 278 -23.91 -7.41 7.75
CA LYS A 278 -24.58 -8.21 8.80
C LYS A 278 -25.73 -9.08 8.30
N THR A 279 -26.14 -8.96 7.03
CA THR A 279 -27.36 -9.61 6.51
C THR A 279 -27.14 -10.25 5.13
N ILE A 280 -26.20 -11.19 5.01
CA ILE A 280 -26.08 -12.01 3.80
C ILE A 280 -26.56 -13.44 4.13
N PRO A 281 -27.71 -13.88 3.60
CA PRO A 281 -28.16 -15.27 3.69
C PRO A 281 -27.08 -16.24 3.21
N LYS A 282 -26.89 -17.37 3.91
CA LYS A 282 -25.93 -18.44 3.51
C LYS A 282 -26.12 -18.93 2.07
N GLN A 283 -27.32 -18.82 1.50
CA GLN A 283 -27.64 -19.23 0.13
C GLN A 283 -27.09 -18.28 -0.95
N LEU A 284 -26.60 -17.11 -0.55
CA LEU A 284 -26.00 -16.07 -1.41
C LEU A 284 -24.47 -15.95 -1.20
N LEU A 285 -23.85 -16.94 -0.55
CA LEU A 285 -22.39 -17.04 -0.32
C LEU A 285 -21.84 -18.30 -0.97
#